data_AF-A0AAU9DCP0-F1
#
_entry.id   AF-A0AAU9DCP0-F1
#
_cell.length_a   1.000
_cell.length_b   1.000
_cell.length_c   1.000
_cell.angle_alpha   90.00
_cell.angle_beta   90.00
_cell.angle_gamma   90.00
#
_symmetry.space_group_name_H-M   'P 1'
#
loop_
_entity.id
_entity.type
_entity.pdbx_description
1 polymer ?
#
loop_
_entity_poly.entity_id
_entity_poly.type
_entity_poly.pdbx_seq_one_letter_code
_entity_poly.pdbx_strand_id
1 'polypeptide(L)'
;MEKLHFSFPADKSIQKPVHIGVVASGDLEIIMYPSKNKEAELNIVTGSDGFKNVWENVLTRFFDRYSILADYEINDFGATPGVVNLRLTQAMEALKNE
;
A
#
# COMPACT_ATOMS: atom_id res chain seq x y z
N MET A 1 -11.94 -7.54 11.82
CA MET A 1 -11.34 -6.29 11.29
C MET A 1 -10.14 -5.95 12.15
N GLU A 2 -8.97 -5.87 11.52
CA GLU A 2 -7.68 -5.62 12.17
C GLU A 2 -7.03 -4.35 11.63
N LYS A 3 -6.18 -3.74 12.46
CA LYS A 3 -5.33 -2.62 12.07
C LYS A 3 -3.89 -3.12 12.08
N LEU A 4 -3.22 -3.01 10.94
CA LEU A 4 -1.82 -3.36 10.79
C LEU A 4 -1.02 -2.09 10.50
N HIS A 5 0.22 -2.11 10.98
CA HIS A 5 1.18 -1.06 10.73
C HIS A 5 2.50 -1.70 10.30
N PHE A 6 3.09 -1.18 9.23
CA PHE A 6 4.37 -1.62 8.69
C PHE A 6 5.22 -0.40 8.32
N SER A 7 6.53 -0.54 8.45
CA SER A 7 7.51 0.42 7.94
C SER A 7 8.51 -0.29 7.03
N PHE A 8 8.87 0.34 5.91
CA PHE A 8 9.86 -0.18 4.98
C PHE A 8 10.88 0.90 4.60
N PRO A 9 12.18 0.57 4.50
CA PRO A 9 13.17 1.46 3.91
C PRO A 9 12.77 1.85 2.49
N ALA A 10 12.73 3.15 2.21
CA ALA A 10 12.40 3.69 0.90
C ALA A 10 13.04 5.06 0.69
N ASP A 11 13.37 5.41 -0.55
CA ASP A 11 14.17 6.61 -0.87
C ASP A 11 13.62 7.47 -2.01
N LYS A 12 12.62 6.98 -2.76
CA LYS A 12 12.00 7.73 -3.88
C LYS A 12 10.71 8.40 -3.42
N SER A 13 10.80 9.69 -3.10
CA SER A 13 9.63 10.47 -2.68
C SER A 13 8.64 10.71 -3.83
N ILE A 14 7.36 10.81 -3.47
CA ILE A 14 6.30 11.28 -4.36
C ILE A 14 6.04 12.78 -4.16
N GLN A 15 5.62 13.48 -5.21
CA GLN A 15 5.40 14.94 -5.14
C GLN A 15 3.96 15.33 -4.81
N LYS A 16 3.01 14.45 -5.09
CA LYS A 16 1.57 14.70 -4.90
C LYS A 16 0.85 13.43 -4.47
N PRO A 17 -0.33 13.56 -3.84
CA PRO A 17 -1.08 12.40 -3.41
C PRO A 17 -1.59 11.57 -4.58
N VAL A 18 -1.68 10.25 -4.38
CA VAL A 18 -2.25 9.29 -5.32
C VAL A 18 -3.33 8.47 -4.63
N HIS A 19 -4.39 8.15 -5.35
CA HIS A 19 -5.47 7.30 -4.88
C HIS A 19 -5.82 6.25 -5.94
N ILE A 20 -5.87 4.98 -5.55
CA ILE A 20 -6.18 3.85 -6.41
C ILE A 20 -7.17 2.93 -5.70
N GLY A 21 -8.21 2.48 -6.43
CA GLY A 21 -9.14 1.46 -5.96
C GLY A 21 -10.35 2.02 -5.21
N VAL A 22 -11.04 1.13 -4.50
CA VAL A 22 -12.25 1.40 -3.70
C VAL A 22 -12.43 0.30 -2.66
N VAL A 23 -13.07 0.62 -1.53
CA VAL A 23 -13.41 -0.35 -0.48
C VAL A 23 -14.69 -1.12 -0.83
N ALA A 24 -14.56 -2.10 -1.72
CA ALA A 24 -15.63 -3.03 -2.09
C ALA A 24 -15.22 -4.48 -1.79
N SER A 25 -16.18 -5.39 -1.64
CA SER A 25 -15.88 -6.79 -1.33
C SER A 25 -14.92 -7.39 -2.35
N GLY A 26 -13.78 -7.89 -1.87
CA GLY A 26 -12.72 -8.45 -2.71
C GLY A 26 -11.77 -7.42 -3.33
N ASP A 27 -11.87 -6.15 -2.95
CA ASP A 27 -11.00 -5.06 -3.39
C ASP A 27 -10.52 -4.19 -2.21
N LEU A 28 -9.65 -3.23 -2.50
CA LEU A 28 -9.06 -2.30 -1.57
C LEU A 28 -8.89 -0.92 -2.21
N GLU A 29 -8.83 0.10 -1.39
CA GLU A 29 -8.28 1.41 -1.77
C GLU A 29 -6.88 1.61 -1.18
N ILE A 30 -6.05 2.33 -1.91
CA ILE A 30 -4.70 2.74 -1.51
C ILE A 30 -4.59 4.24 -1.73
N ILE A 31 -4.30 4.98 -0.66
CA ILE A 31 -4.02 6.40 -0.70
C ILE A 31 -2.56 6.60 -0.28
N MET A 32 -1.80 7.35 -1.07
CA MET A 32 -0.40 7.65 -0.81
C MET A 32 -0.22 9.16 -0.67
N TYR A 33 0.47 9.60 0.38
CA TYR A 33 0.79 11.00 0.61
C TYR A 33 2.33 11.22 0.58
N PRO A 34 2.80 12.39 0.11
CA PRO A 34 4.21 12.77 0.25
C PRO A 34 4.64 12.71 1.72
N SER A 35 5.63 11.88 2.04
CA SER A 35 6.12 11.72 3.40
C SER A 35 7.28 12.65 3.71
N LYS A 36 7.38 13.06 4.98
CA LYS A 36 8.58 13.71 5.56
C LYS A 36 9.39 12.75 6.43
N ASN A 37 8.97 11.48 6.51
CA ASN A 37 9.64 10.46 7.30
C ASN A 37 10.89 9.94 6.58
N LYS A 38 11.64 9.08 7.27
CA LYS A 38 12.83 8.42 6.72
C LYS A 38 12.52 7.09 6.03
N GLU A 39 11.33 6.55 6.29
CA GLU A 39 10.85 5.26 5.80
C GLU A 39 9.42 5.41 5.29
N ALA A 40 8.99 4.46 4.48
CA ALA A 40 7.61 4.36 4.00
C ALA A 40 6.74 3.76 5.10
N GLU A 41 5.78 4.55 5.58
CA GLU A 41 4.87 4.15 6.65
C GLU A 41 3.55 3.67 6.07
N LEU A 42 3.08 2.48 6.45
CA LEU A 42 1.83 1.91 5.94
C LEU A 42 0.86 1.61 7.07
N ASN A 43 -0.30 2.26 7.03
CA ASN A 43 -1.43 2.00 7.92
C ASN A 43 -2.51 1.26 7.15
N ILE A 44 -2.82 0.04 7.60
CA ILE A 44 -3.75 -0.85 6.90
C ILE A 44 -4.91 -1.18 7.82
N VAL A 45 -6.13 -0.97 7.34
CA VAL A 45 -7.35 -1.50 7.96
C VAL A 45 -7.91 -2.57 7.04
N THR A 46 -7.97 -3.81 7.52
CA THR A 46 -8.47 -4.93 6.72
C THR A 46 -9.63 -5.63 7.42
N GLY A 47 -10.62 -6.02 6.62
CA GLY A 47 -11.72 -6.89 7.06
C GLY A 47 -11.30 -8.33 7.37
N SER A 48 -10.11 -8.77 6.94
CA SER A 48 -9.63 -10.15 7.05
C SER A 48 -8.63 -10.31 8.19
N ASP A 49 -9.06 -10.95 9.28
CA ASP A 49 -8.22 -11.13 10.47
C ASP A 49 -7.22 -12.29 10.33
N GLY A 50 -6.03 -12.14 10.92
CA GLY A 50 -5.02 -13.21 10.96
C GLY A 50 -4.12 -13.30 9.73
N PHE A 51 -4.17 -12.31 8.83
CA PHE A 51 -3.41 -12.28 7.58
C PHE A 51 -2.16 -11.39 7.63
N LYS A 52 -1.73 -10.91 8.81
CA LYS A 52 -0.53 -10.07 8.97
C LYS A 52 0.70 -10.58 8.22
N ASN A 53 1.03 -11.87 8.32
CA ASN A 53 2.19 -12.45 7.64
C ASN A 53 2.01 -12.45 6.10
N VAL A 54 0.78 -12.58 5.61
CA VAL A 54 0.50 -12.51 4.17
C VAL A 54 0.68 -11.07 3.67
N TRP A 55 0.18 -10.09 4.42
CA TRP A 55 0.43 -8.67 4.17
C TRP A 55 1.93 -8.35 4.14
N GLU A 56 2.67 -8.75 5.15
CA GLU A 56 4.13 -8.54 5.21
C GLU A 56 4.85 -9.11 4.00
N ASN A 57 4.48 -10.32 3.56
CA ASN A 57 5.06 -10.96 2.37
C ASN A 57 4.72 -10.23 1.06
N VAL A 58 3.51 -9.67 0.93
CA VAL A 58 3.12 -8.89 -0.25
C VAL A 58 3.88 -7.56 -0.27
N LEU A 59 3.92 -6.86 0.86
CA LEU A 59 4.58 -5.56 0.99
C LEU A 59 6.09 -5.67 0.82
N THR A 60 6.73 -6.69 1.41
CA THR A 60 8.18 -6.93 1.23
C THR A 60 8.51 -7.08 -0.25
N ARG A 61 7.77 -7.91 -0.98
CA ARG A 61 7.98 -8.08 -2.44
C ARG A 61 7.71 -6.81 -3.24
N PHE A 62 6.76 -5.98 -2.80
CA PHE A 62 6.48 -4.69 -3.42
C PHE A 62 7.65 -3.72 -3.22
N PHE A 63 8.14 -3.54 -1.99
CA PHE A 63 9.24 -2.64 -1.67
C PHE A 63 10.60 -3.10 -2.22
N ASP A 64 10.83 -4.42 -2.34
CA ASP A 64 11.99 -4.97 -3.04
C ASP A 64 12.06 -4.51 -4.51
N ARG A 65 10.90 -4.21 -5.12
CA ARG A 65 10.80 -3.74 -6.51
C ARG A 65 10.66 -2.21 -6.60
N TYR A 66 9.96 -1.59 -5.66
CA TYR A 66 9.60 -0.17 -5.68
C TYR A 66 9.92 0.49 -4.33
N SER A 67 11.08 1.12 -4.25
CA SER A 67 11.56 1.87 -3.06
C SER A 67 10.87 3.24 -2.93
N ILE A 68 9.54 3.29 -2.80
CA ILE A 68 8.76 4.54 -2.80
C ILE A 68 8.48 5.05 -1.39
N LEU A 69 8.99 6.25 -1.11
CA LEU A 69 8.86 6.93 0.17
C LEU A 69 7.57 7.76 0.19
N ALA A 70 6.57 7.24 0.89
CA ALA A 70 5.26 7.87 1.07
C ALA A 70 4.63 7.36 2.38
N ASP A 71 3.62 8.09 2.85
CA ASP A 71 2.73 7.61 3.90
C ASP A 71 1.52 6.95 3.21
N TYR A 72 1.28 5.67 3.47
CA TYR A 72 0.25 4.87 2.84
C TYR A 72 -0.91 4.65 3.81
N GLU A 73 -2.13 4.90 3.32
CA GLU A 73 -3.37 4.47 3.94
C GLU A 73 -4.02 3.43 3.05
N ILE A 74 -4.26 2.24 3.58
CA ILE A 74 -4.86 1.12 2.84
C ILE A 74 -6.10 0.65 3.58
N ASN A 75 -7.26 0.70 2.92
CA ASN A 75 -8.51 0.16 3.43
C ASN A 75 -8.93 -1.02 2.56
N ASP A 76 -8.91 -2.21 3.14
CA ASP A 76 -9.11 -3.48 2.45
C ASP A 76 -10.40 -4.17 2.91
N PHE A 77 -11.21 -4.62 1.95
CA PHE A 77 -12.40 -5.41 2.20
C PHE A 77 -12.27 -6.84 1.62
N GLY A 78 -11.19 -7.51 1.99
CA GLY A 78 -10.97 -8.94 1.69
C GLY A 78 -10.40 -9.18 0.30
N ALA A 79 -9.60 -8.26 -0.22
CA ALA A 79 -8.87 -8.43 -1.45
C ALA A 79 -7.88 -9.61 -1.36
N THR A 80 -7.80 -10.39 -2.43
CA THR A 80 -6.78 -11.43 -2.52
C THR A 80 -5.39 -10.78 -2.63
N PRO A 81 -4.30 -11.46 -2.21
CA PRO A 81 -2.94 -10.94 -2.34
C PRO A 81 -2.57 -10.49 -3.76
N GLY A 82 -3.15 -11.13 -4.79
CA GLY A 82 -2.97 -10.73 -6.19
C GLY A 82 -3.60 -9.37 -6.50
N VAL A 83 -4.80 -9.10 -5.97
CA VAL A 83 -5.50 -7.80 -6.12
C VAL A 83 -4.76 -6.70 -5.35
N VAL A 84 -4.28 -6.99 -4.14
CA VAL A 84 -3.44 -6.05 -3.36
C VAL A 84 -2.22 -5.63 -4.18
N ASN A 85 -1.47 -6.59 -4.72
CA ASN A 85 -0.29 -6.31 -5.52
C ASN A 85 -0.64 -5.57 -6.84
N LEU A 86 -1.79 -5.87 -7.45
CA LEU A 86 -2.26 -5.15 -8.63
C LEU A 86 -2.52 -3.67 -8.32
N ARG A 87 -3.25 -3.35 -7.24
CA ARG A 87 -3.54 -1.95 -6.84
C ARG A 87 -2.27 -1.19 -6.49
N LEU A 88 -1.34 -1.81 -5.77
CA LEU A 88 -0.02 -1.24 -5.49
C LEU A 88 0.76 -0.92 -6.77
N THR A 89 0.72 -1.82 -7.76
CA THR A 89 1.39 -1.60 -9.05
C THR A 89 0.71 -0.50 -9.87
N GLN A 90 -0.62 -0.40 -9.83
CA GLN A 90 -1.35 0.70 -10.47
C GLN A 90 -1.02 2.07 -9.87
N ALA A 91 -0.78 2.13 -8.55
CA ALA A 91 -0.30 3.36 -7.93
C ALA A 91 1.07 3.79 -8.49
N MET A 92 1.94 2.83 -8.81
CA MET A 92 3.21 3.11 -9.47
C MET A 92 3.06 3.62 -10.89
N GLU A 93 2.06 3.16 -11.63
CA GLU A 93 1.74 3.66 -12.96
C GLU A 93 1.19 5.08 -12.90
N ALA A 94 0.31 5.37 -11.93
CA ALA A 94 -0.24 6.71 -11.71
C ALA A 94 0.87 7.72 -11.39
N LEU A 95 1.90 7.34 -10.63
CA LEU A 95 3.05 8.21 -10.33
C LEU A 95 3.95 8.49 -11.55
N LYS A 96 3.92 7.65 -12.60
CA LYS A 96 4.75 7.83 -13.80
C LYS A 96 4.06 8.63 -14.90
N ASN A 97 2.74 8.62 -14.95
CA ASN A 97 1.94 9.21 -16.03
C ASN A 97 1.54 10.66 -15.72
N GLU A 98 2.42 11.39 -15.04
CA GLU A 98 2.26 12.79 -14.62
C GLU A 98 3.51 13.59 -14.96
#